data_AF-A0A1M5AY77-F1
#
_entry.id   AF-A0A1M5AY77-F1
#
_cell.length_a   1.000
_cell.length_b   1.000
_cell.length_c   1.000
_cell.angle_alpha   90.00
_cell.angle_beta   90.00
_cell.angle_gamma   90.00
#
_symmetry.space_group_name_H-M   'P 1'
#
loop_
_entity.id
_entity.type
_entity.pdbx_description
1 polymer ?
#
loop_
_entity_poly.entity_id
_entity_poly.type
_entity_poly.pdbx_seq_one_letter_code
_entity_poly.pdbx_strand_id
1 'polypeptide(L)'
;MGFTKYEIRRGDTLESIAESNKLTVGEVIDFHNLHCGTTNFIIGNKLPIHLQYLFLEEKSDEEKEKALADAEAREYEQKVRYRCEQFNTTKLEDRISFHCNTKKEYTVERNLLEGRAKIKLKEYLYKINPENLSLAIKAVKELEFDKENVIFDLNKDNTIKEVANFSEIKEKWERFKPKLASSEFYRQVEKINSKAAEDIIKGGGLEFESEANLRKTYDKSLLYHVLFNDYDAHKKRKKNDILKFNSQIFVNIPVELELQHSIIKEDDYFVEYRTVGTLLKDKIDHSVLEDQYNKFYKPIIEYGFTEYNYDYRIRRMIDKKTGVIVNASALMKEEVKNNYQFITQFDLKQIEY
;
A
#
# COMPACT_ATOMS: atom_id res chain seq x y z
N MET A 1 15.21 39.04 -19.45
CA MET A 1 14.53 37.73 -19.42
C MET A 1 14.53 37.18 -20.84
N GLY A 2 15.16 36.03 -21.03
CA GLY A 2 15.09 35.30 -22.30
C GLY A 2 13.79 34.51 -22.38
N PHE A 3 13.29 34.27 -23.58
CA PHE A 3 12.19 33.35 -23.80
C PHE A 3 12.46 32.56 -25.07
N THR A 4 12.12 31.27 -25.03
CA THR A 4 12.21 30.40 -26.20
C THR A 4 10.82 30.26 -26.82
N LYS A 5 10.76 30.26 -28.16
CA LYS A 5 9.55 29.91 -28.90
C LYS A 5 9.52 28.40 -29.14
N TYR A 6 8.61 27.70 -28.48
CA TYR A 6 8.40 26.27 -28.65
C TYR A 6 7.37 26.02 -29.75
N GLU A 7 7.70 25.21 -30.76
CA GLU A 7 6.76 24.83 -31.82
C GLU A 7 5.94 23.60 -31.39
N ILE A 8 4.62 23.75 -31.35
CA ILE A 8 3.69 22.68 -30.93
C ILE A 8 3.68 21.58 -31.99
N ARG A 9 3.94 20.35 -31.57
CA ARG A 9 3.94 19.15 -32.42
C ARG A 9 2.63 18.39 -32.27
N ARG A 10 2.32 17.58 -33.28
CA ARG A 10 1.12 16.73 -33.27
C ARG A 10 1.22 15.72 -32.13
N GLY A 11 0.30 15.82 -31.17
CA GLY A 11 0.24 14.96 -29.99
C GLY A 11 0.70 15.63 -28.70
N ASP A 12 1.26 16.84 -28.78
CA ASP A 12 1.61 17.61 -27.58
C ASP A 12 0.35 18.03 -26.81
N THR A 13 0.47 18.04 -25.49
CA THR A 13 -0.48 18.64 -24.56
C THR A 13 0.23 19.71 -23.73
N LEU A 14 -0.52 20.53 -22.99
CA LEU A 14 0.11 21.50 -22.08
C LEU A 14 0.94 20.77 -21.02
N GLU A 15 0.46 19.63 -20.55
CA GLU A 15 1.13 18.77 -19.58
C GLU A 15 2.45 18.23 -20.13
N SER A 16 2.46 17.68 -21.36
CA SER A 16 3.69 17.11 -21.95
C SER A 16 4.75 18.18 -22.25
N ILE A 17 4.31 19.37 -22.67
CA ILE A 17 5.22 20.51 -22.91
C ILE A 17 5.77 21.05 -21.58
N ALA A 18 4.92 21.18 -20.57
CA ALA A 18 5.30 21.64 -19.24
C ALA A 18 6.33 20.68 -18.62
N GLU A 19 6.06 19.37 -18.66
CA GLU A 19 6.98 18.32 -18.19
C GLU A 19 8.32 18.36 -18.91
N SER A 20 8.31 18.41 -20.25
CA SER A 20 9.54 18.42 -21.07
C SER A 20 10.43 19.65 -20.81
N ASN A 21 9.84 20.76 -20.36
CA ASN A 21 10.54 22.01 -20.09
C ASN A 21 10.71 22.29 -18.58
N LYS A 22 10.33 21.34 -17.71
CA LYS A 22 10.34 21.48 -16.25
C LYS A 22 9.60 22.73 -15.75
N LEU A 23 8.42 22.96 -16.31
CA LEU A 23 7.49 24.03 -15.93
C LEU A 23 6.18 23.39 -15.47
N THR A 24 5.35 24.14 -14.75
CA THR A 24 3.95 23.77 -14.53
C THR A 24 3.08 24.21 -15.71
N VAL A 25 1.93 23.54 -15.90
CA VAL A 25 0.94 23.96 -16.90
C VAL A 25 0.51 25.42 -16.67
N GLY A 26 0.34 25.84 -15.41
CA GLY A 26 0.03 27.22 -15.06
C GLY A 26 1.11 28.19 -15.53
N GLU A 27 2.39 27.92 -15.25
CA GLU A 27 3.50 28.77 -15.70
C GLU A 27 3.59 28.86 -17.23
N VAL A 28 3.35 27.74 -17.94
CA VAL A 28 3.31 27.74 -19.40
C VAL A 28 2.20 28.64 -19.92
N ILE A 29 0.99 28.54 -19.34
CA ILE A 29 -0.16 29.36 -19.72
C ILE A 29 0.09 30.83 -19.40
N ASP A 30 0.48 31.14 -18.17
CA ASP A 30 0.63 32.51 -17.66
C ASP A 30 1.72 33.25 -18.44
N PHE A 31 2.87 32.61 -18.63
CA PHE A 31 3.98 33.20 -19.38
C PHE A 31 3.62 33.39 -20.86
N HIS A 32 3.01 32.38 -21.49
CA HIS A 32 2.58 32.52 -22.88
C HIS A 32 1.56 33.65 -23.03
N ASN A 33 0.53 33.69 -22.18
CA ASN A 33 -0.53 34.69 -22.22
C ASN A 33 -0.04 36.11 -21.95
N LEU A 34 0.98 36.27 -21.10
CA LEU A 34 1.61 37.57 -20.84
C LEU A 34 2.39 38.09 -22.07
N HIS A 35 2.87 37.20 -22.92
CA HIS A 35 3.76 37.53 -24.04
C HIS A 35 3.17 37.26 -25.43
N CYS A 36 1.93 36.77 -25.52
CA CYS A 36 1.24 36.53 -26.78
C CYS A 36 0.27 37.66 -27.15
N GLY A 37 -0.12 37.71 -28.43
CA GLY A 37 -1.24 38.54 -28.87
C GLY A 37 -2.58 37.94 -28.44
N THR A 38 -3.64 38.74 -28.43
CA THR A 38 -4.99 38.35 -27.98
C THR A 38 -5.56 37.12 -28.71
N THR A 39 -5.13 36.86 -29.94
CA THR A 39 -5.58 35.71 -30.75
C THR A 39 -4.98 34.37 -30.32
N ASN A 40 -3.88 34.39 -29.55
CA ASN A 40 -3.14 33.20 -29.15
C ASN A 40 -3.32 32.87 -27.67
N PHE A 41 -4.23 33.57 -26.99
CA PHE A 41 -4.49 33.37 -25.58
C PHE A 41 -5.00 31.95 -25.31
N ILE A 42 -4.45 31.33 -24.28
CA ILE A 42 -4.90 30.03 -23.77
C ILE A 42 -5.87 30.30 -22.63
N ILE A 43 -7.09 29.79 -22.77
CA ILE A 43 -8.13 29.90 -21.75
C ILE A 43 -8.51 28.48 -21.33
N GLY A 44 -8.26 28.16 -20.06
CA GLY A 44 -8.42 26.81 -19.51
C GLY A 44 -7.20 25.93 -19.72
N ASN A 45 -7.37 24.61 -19.57
CA ASN A 45 -6.27 23.65 -19.47
C ASN A 45 -6.06 22.82 -20.74
N LYS A 46 -6.35 23.37 -21.93
CA LYS A 46 -6.14 22.67 -23.21
C LYS A 46 -5.52 23.60 -24.24
N LEU A 47 -4.62 23.04 -25.08
CA LEU A 47 -4.08 23.76 -26.23
C LEU A 47 -5.20 24.11 -27.22
N PRO A 48 -5.38 25.40 -27.57
CA PRO A 48 -6.26 25.79 -28.65
C PRO A 48 -5.80 25.19 -29.98
N ILE A 49 -6.73 24.71 -30.79
CA ILE A 49 -6.43 23.96 -32.04
C ILE A 49 -5.64 24.81 -33.05
N HIS A 50 -5.84 26.14 -33.03
CA HIS A 50 -5.15 27.07 -33.92
C HIS A 50 -3.77 27.50 -33.42
N LEU A 51 -3.39 27.14 -32.19
CA LEU A 51 -2.13 27.54 -31.60
C LEU A 51 -0.98 26.69 -32.17
N GLN A 52 0.01 27.34 -32.78
CA GLN A 52 1.15 26.67 -33.42
C GLN A 52 2.43 26.71 -32.58
N TYR A 53 2.49 27.60 -31.58
CA TYR A 53 3.67 27.77 -30.75
C TYR A 53 3.32 28.31 -29.37
N LEU A 54 4.24 28.11 -28.42
CA LEU A 54 4.23 28.71 -27.09
C LEU A 54 5.46 29.57 -26.87
N PHE A 55 5.33 30.54 -25.98
CA PHE A 55 6.47 31.25 -25.42
C PHE A 55 6.75 30.64 -24.07
N LEU A 56 7.99 30.22 -23.84
CA LEU A 56 8.42 29.60 -22.60
C LEU A 56 9.52 30.46 -21.99
N GLU A 57 9.48 30.64 -20.68
CA GLU A 57 10.50 31.36 -19.94
C GLU A 57 11.82 30.59 -19.95
N GLU A 58 12.93 31.26 -20.30
CA GLU A 58 14.26 30.68 -20.14
C GLU A 58 14.71 30.81 -18.69
N LYS A 59 14.52 29.74 -17.92
CA LYS A 59 15.03 29.60 -16.55
C LYS A 59 16.40 28.90 -16.54
N SER A 60 17.28 29.31 -15.63
CA SER A 60 18.51 28.56 -15.31
C SER A 60 18.18 27.18 -14.73
N ASP A 61 19.15 26.25 -14.74
CA ASP A 61 18.92 24.90 -14.21
C ASP A 61 18.59 24.92 -12.71
N GLU A 62 19.20 25.82 -11.92
CA GLU A 62 18.84 26.02 -10.50
C GLU A 62 17.41 26.54 -10.31
N GLU A 63 16.95 27.44 -11.18
CA GLU A 63 15.57 27.96 -11.14
C GLU A 63 14.55 26.91 -11.60
N LYS A 64 14.93 26.04 -12.55
CA LYS A 64 14.10 24.89 -12.97
C LYS A 64 14.02 23.84 -11.87
N GLU A 65 15.12 23.54 -11.19
CA GLU A 65 15.12 22.62 -10.05
C GLU A 65 14.29 23.17 -8.89
N LYS A 66 14.38 24.46 -8.61
CA LYS A 66 13.56 25.13 -7.61
C LYS A 66 12.07 25.16 -8.00
N ALA A 67 11.75 25.49 -9.25
CA ALA A 67 10.37 25.48 -9.74
C ALA A 67 9.77 24.07 -9.75
N LEU A 68 10.56 23.05 -10.06
CA LEU A 68 10.15 21.65 -9.98
C LEU A 68 9.93 21.23 -8.52
N ALA A 69 10.82 21.59 -7.60
CA ALA A 69 10.65 21.33 -6.17
C ALA A 69 9.41 22.07 -5.60
N ASP A 70 9.16 23.31 -6.04
CA ASP A 70 7.98 24.09 -5.67
C ASP A 70 6.70 23.52 -6.30
N ALA A 71 6.77 22.99 -7.53
CA ALA A 71 5.67 22.30 -8.20
C ALA A 71 5.33 20.97 -7.51
N GLU A 72 6.33 20.14 -7.18
CA GLU A 72 6.15 18.92 -6.41
C GLU A 72 5.64 19.20 -4.98
N ALA A 73 6.06 20.32 -4.37
CA ALA A 73 5.54 20.78 -3.09
C ALA A 73 4.08 21.27 -3.16
N ARG A 74 3.65 21.79 -4.31
CA ARG A 74 2.24 22.12 -4.60
C ARG A 74 1.43 20.89 -4.99
N GLU A 75 2.06 19.87 -5.59
CA GLU A 75 1.39 18.61 -5.97
C GLU A 75 1.07 17.76 -4.74
N TYR A 76 1.92 17.74 -3.70
CA TYR A 76 1.66 17.00 -2.46
C TYR A 76 1.70 17.89 -1.22
N GLU A 77 0.54 18.41 -0.85
CA GLU A 77 0.31 19.35 0.25
C GLU A 77 0.60 18.73 1.63
N GLN A 78 0.31 17.44 1.79
CA GLN A 78 0.45 16.73 3.06
C GLN A 78 1.61 15.74 3.00
N LYS A 79 2.65 15.98 3.80
CA LYS A 79 3.83 15.11 3.90
C LYS A 79 3.96 14.60 5.33
N VAL A 80 4.03 13.28 5.51
CA VAL A 80 4.09 12.61 6.82
C VAL A 80 5.14 11.49 6.81
N ARG A 81 5.92 11.38 7.90
CA ARG A 81 6.78 10.22 8.16
C ARG A 81 6.11 9.28 9.16
N TYR A 82 6.22 7.99 8.88
CA TYR A 82 5.68 6.94 9.74
C TYR A 82 6.75 5.92 10.09
N ARG A 83 6.73 5.46 11.34
CA ARG A 83 7.35 4.19 11.73
C ARG A 83 6.26 3.20 12.07
N CYS A 84 6.42 1.99 11.59
CA CYS A 84 5.57 0.89 11.98
C CYS A 84 6.36 -0.32 12.47
N GLU A 85 5.76 -1.05 13.40
CA GLU A 85 6.26 -2.30 13.94
C GLU A 85 5.17 -3.36 13.79
N GLN A 86 5.51 -4.51 13.21
CA GLN A 86 4.60 -5.63 13.01
C GLN A 86 5.17 -6.88 13.64
N PHE A 87 4.34 -7.58 14.41
CA PHE A 87 4.64 -8.89 14.96
C PHE A 87 3.71 -9.94 14.35
N ASN A 88 4.27 -10.99 13.78
CA ASN A 88 3.56 -12.18 13.36
C ASN A 88 4.02 -13.34 14.25
N THR A 89 3.09 -13.96 14.97
CA THR A 89 3.37 -15.05 15.92
C THR A 89 2.44 -16.23 15.65
N THR A 90 3.03 -17.41 15.48
CA THR A 90 2.29 -18.66 15.46
C THR A 90 2.48 -19.38 16.78
N LYS A 91 1.38 -19.78 17.39
CA LYS A 91 1.38 -20.61 18.60
C LYS A 91 0.73 -21.95 18.32
N LEU A 92 1.41 -23.01 18.75
CA LEU A 92 0.88 -24.35 18.88
C LEU A 92 0.63 -24.57 20.36
N GLU A 93 -0.65 -24.69 20.72
CA GLU A 93 -1.10 -24.61 22.11
C GLU A 93 -0.57 -23.29 22.74
N ASP A 94 0.22 -23.38 23.81
CA ASP A 94 0.86 -22.23 24.47
C ASP A 94 2.31 -21.98 24.02
N ARG A 95 2.85 -22.78 23.10
CA ARG A 95 4.25 -22.69 22.65
C ARG A 95 4.37 -21.88 21.36
N ILE A 96 5.29 -20.92 21.35
CA ILE A 96 5.61 -20.15 20.14
C ILE A 96 6.44 -21.05 19.20
N SER A 97 5.88 -21.36 18.03
CA SER A 97 6.57 -22.12 16.99
C SER A 97 7.22 -21.22 15.94
N PHE A 98 6.68 -20.01 15.76
CA PHE A 98 7.19 -19.01 14.84
C PHE A 98 6.98 -17.61 15.39
N HIS A 99 7.97 -16.76 15.21
CA HIS A 99 7.87 -15.34 15.51
C HIS A 99 8.65 -14.51 14.50
N CYS A 100 8.01 -13.48 13.95
CA CYS A 100 8.64 -12.50 13.07
C CYS A 100 8.28 -11.09 13.53
N ASN A 101 9.29 -10.24 13.70
CA ASN A 101 9.15 -8.81 13.94
C ASN A 101 9.70 -8.05 12.73
N THR A 102 8.88 -7.18 12.16
CA THR A 102 9.25 -6.27 11.08
C THR A 102 9.10 -4.83 11.55
N LYS A 103 10.15 -4.02 11.38
CA LYS A 103 10.09 -2.57 11.56
C LYS A 103 10.34 -1.90 10.21
N LYS A 104 9.45 -0.97 9.85
CA LYS A 104 9.57 -0.22 8.60
C LYS A 104 9.40 1.27 8.89
N GLU A 105 10.10 2.10 8.10
CA GLU A 105 9.91 3.55 8.08
C GLU A 105 9.44 3.98 6.68
N TYR A 106 8.42 4.83 6.64
CA TYR A 106 7.79 5.30 5.41
C TYR A 106 7.72 6.81 5.35
N THR A 107 7.85 7.36 4.14
CA THR A 107 7.32 8.69 3.81
C THR A 107 6.00 8.52 3.05
N VAL A 108 4.99 9.27 3.46
CA VAL A 108 3.67 9.32 2.84
C VAL A 108 3.38 10.76 2.46
N GLU A 109 3.13 10.97 1.18
CA GLU A 109 2.81 12.28 0.61
C GLU A 109 1.42 12.20 -0.04
N ARG A 110 0.55 13.19 0.20
CA ARG A 110 -0.84 13.17 -0.29
C ARG A 110 -1.21 14.48 -0.98
N ASN A 111 -1.86 14.34 -2.13
CA ASN A 111 -2.63 15.37 -2.80
C ASN A 111 -4.10 15.15 -2.47
N LEU A 112 -4.68 16.02 -1.63
CA LEU A 112 -6.07 15.85 -1.20
C LEU A 112 -7.07 16.25 -2.28
N LEU A 113 -6.69 17.16 -3.19
CA LEU A 113 -7.53 17.63 -4.28
C LEU A 113 -7.70 16.58 -5.38
N GLU A 114 -6.61 15.96 -5.80
CA GLU A 114 -6.59 14.93 -6.83
C GLU A 114 -6.88 13.53 -6.28
N GLY A 115 -6.83 13.36 -4.96
CA GLY A 115 -7.00 12.06 -4.31
C GLY A 115 -5.83 11.13 -4.61
N ARG A 116 -4.60 11.65 -4.63
CA ARG A 116 -3.39 10.87 -4.92
C ARG A 116 -2.51 10.72 -3.68
N ALA A 117 -1.87 9.56 -3.53
CA ALA A 117 -0.92 9.30 -2.45
C ALA A 117 0.35 8.64 -2.97
N LYS A 118 1.51 9.14 -2.54
CA LYS A 118 2.83 8.57 -2.82
C LYS A 118 3.42 8.02 -1.54
N ILE A 119 3.79 6.75 -1.56
CA ILE A 119 4.35 6.04 -0.41
C ILE A 119 5.73 5.54 -0.80
N LYS A 120 6.70 5.74 0.10
CA LYS A 120 8.07 5.25 -0.11
C LYS A 120 8.64 4.67 1.17
N LEU A 121 9.03 3.40 1.12
CA LEU A 121 9.80 2.72 2.16
C LEU A 121 11.23 3.29 2.24
N LYS A 122 11.66 3.66 3.45
CA LYS A 122 12.96 4.24 3.76
C LYS A 122 13.85 3.29 4.54
N GLU A 123 13.28 2.62 5.53
CA GLU A 123 13.98 1.62 6.33
C GLU A 123 13.19 0.34 6.41
N TYR A 124 13.88 -0.80 6.38
CA TYR A 124 13.29 -2.12 6.55
C TYR A 124 14.22 -3.03 7.35
N LEU A 125 13.78 -3.28 8.59
CA LEU A 125 14.41 -4.18 9.55
C LEU A 125 13.49 -5.35 9.81
N TYR A 126 14.06 -6.54 9.92
CA TYR A 126 13.30 -7.74 10.24
C TYR A 126 14.11 -8.62 11.20
N LYS A 127 13.40 -9.37 12.04
CA LYS A 127 13.93 -10.39 12.94
C LYS A 127 12.98 -11.57 12.92
N ILE A 128 13.49 -12.77 12.71
CA ILE A 128 12.67 -13.98 12.55
C ILE A 128 13.24 -15.11 13.40
N ASN A 129 12.35 -15.91 13.99
CA ASN A 129 12.67 -17.12 14.72
C ASN A 129 11.71 -18.23 14.25
N PRO A 130 12.22 -19.37 13.76
CA PRO A 130 13.63 -19.78 13.73
C PRO A 130 14.47 -19.10 12.64
N GLU A 131 15.77 -18.90 12.92
CA GLU A 131 16.70 -18.10 12.11
C GLU A 131 16.97 -18.71 10.72
N ASN A 132 16.78 -20.02 10.54
CA ASN A 132 16.94 -20.68 9.23
C ASN A 132 15.96 -20.14 8.18
N LEU A 133 14.84 -19.54 8.58
CA LEU A 133 13.89 -18.89 7.68
C LEU A 133 14.36 -17.48 7.24
N SER A 134 15.44 -16.94 7.83
CA SER A 134 15.91 -15.59 7.51
C SER A 134 16.49 -15.47 6.11
N LEU A 135 16.97 -16.56 5.51
CA LEU A 135 17.48 -16.59 4.13
C LEU A 135 16.41 -16.18 3.11
N ALA A 136 15.15 -16.61 3.30
CA ALA A 136 14.05 -16.24 2.42
C ALA A 136 13.79 -14.73 2.43
N ILE A 137 13.79 -14.12 3.62
CA ILE A 137 13.57 -12.67 3.77
C ILE A 137 14.75 -11.89 3.18
N LYS A 138 16.00 -12.34 3.41
CA LYS A 138 17.20 -11.73 2.81
C LYS A 138 17.11 -11.71 1.30
N ALA A 139 16.67 -12.82 0.70
CA ALA A 139 16.57 -12.96 -0.74
C ALA A 139 15.60 -11.95 -1.36
N VAL A 140 14.48 -11.63 -0.70
CA VAL A 140 13.45 -10.70 -1.23
C VAL A 140 13.56 -9.26 -0.72
N LYS A 141 14.52 -8.96 0.18
CA LYS A 141 14.62 -7.66 0.85
C LYS A 141 14.73 -6.47 -0.11
N GLU A 142 15.49 -6.61 -1.19
CA GLU A 142 15.66 -5.53 -2.18
C GLU A 142 14.32 -5.20 -2.87
N LEU A 143 13.57 -6.23 -3.26
CA LEU A 143 12.27 -6.08 -3.91
C LEU A 143 11.27 -5.34 -3.05
N GLU A 144 11.33 -5.47 -1.71
CA GLU A 144 10.43 -4.75 -0.81
C GLU A 144 10.55 -3.23 -0.98
N PHE A 145 11.75 -2.68 -1.16
CA PHE A 145 11.92 -1.24 -1.40
C PHE A 145 11.35 -0.79 -2.73
N ASP A 146 11.47 -1.64 -3.75
CA ASP A 146 10.94 -1.37 -5.09
C ASP A 146 9.42 -1.43 -5.12
N LYS A 147 8.84 -2.44 -4.47
CA LYS A 147 7.40 -2.65 -4.33
C LYS A 147 6.75 -1.60 -3.44
N GLU A 148 7.45 -1.11 -2.43
CA GLU A 148 6.91 -0.14 -1.46
C GLU A 148 7.28 1.31 -1.83
N ASN A 149 7.57 1.57 -3.10
CA ASN A 149 7.69 2.89 -3.72
C ASN A 149 6.57 3.07 -4.74
N VAL A 150 5.38 3.40 -4.24
CA VAL A 150 4.11 3.27 -4.95
C VAL A 150 3.33 4.58 -4.97
N ILE A 151 2.61 4.81 -6.07
CA ILE A 151 1.69 5.92 -6.25
C ILE A 151 0.28 5.34 -6.41
N PHE A 152 -0.64 5.76 -5.56
CA PHE A 152 -2.04 5.38 -5.62
C PHE A 152 -2.89 6.57 -6.05
N ASP A 153 -3.85 6.30 -6.93
CA ASP A 153 -5.04 7.12 -6.99
C ASP A 153 -6.10 6.51 -6.05
N LEU A 154 -6.81 7.36 -5.34
CA LEU A 154 -7.75 6.98 -4.28
C LEU A 154 -9.19 7.28 -4.72
N ASN A 155 -10.11 6.47 -4.24
CA ASN A 155 -11.53 6.76 -4.32
C ASN A 155 -11.90 7.89 -3.34
N LYS A 156 -13.11 8.45 -3.51
CA LYS A 156 -13.64 9.50 -2.60
C LYS A 156 -13.77 9.04 -1.14
N ASP A 157 -13.83 7.73 -0.91
CA ASP A 157 -13.89 7.13 0.42
C ASP A 157 -12.50 6.79 0.99
N ASN A 158 -11.42 7.23 0.32
CA ASN A 158 -10.02 7.00 0.69
C ASN A 158 -9.54 5.55 0.50
N THR A 159 -10.31 4.68 -0.16
CA THR A 159 -9.84 3.35 -0.60
C THR A 159 -8.97 3.43 -1.85
N ILE A 160 -8.09 2.44 -2.06
CA ILE A 160 -7.22 2.40 -3.23
C ILE A 160 -8.05 2.12 -4.49
N LYS A 161 -7.99 3.04 -5.46
CA LYS A 161 -8.64 2.89 -6.77
C LYS A 161 -7.72 2.14 -7.74
N GLU A 162 -6.49 2.59 -7.88
CA GLU A 162 -5.50 2.03 -8.80
C GLU A 162 -4.06 2.33 -8.38
N VAL A 163 -3.12 1.51 -8.86
CA VAL A 163 -1.67 1.73 -8.75
C VAL A 163 -1.14 2.46 -9.98
N ALA A 164 -1.01 3.78 -9.88
CA ALA A 164 -0.68 4.65 -11.01
C ALA A 164 0.69 4.31 -11.66
N ASN A 165 1.67 3.89 -10.85
CA ASN A 165 3.01 3.51 -11.33
C ASN A 165 3.22 1.99 -11.48
N PHE A 166 2.15 1.23 -11.74
CA PHE A 166 2.21 -0.24 -11.88
C PHE A 166 3.28 -0.70 -12.89
N SER A 167 3.38 -0.06 -14.05
CA SER A 167 4.34 -0.44 -15.10
C SER A 167 5.79 -0.40 -14.62
N GLU A 168 6.15 0.61 -13.81
CA GLU A 168 7.49 0.75 -13.24
C GLU A 168 7.78 -0.36 -12.21
N ILE A 169 6.81 -0.63 -11.33
CA ILE A 169 6.94 -1.69 -10.31
C ILE A 169 7.09 -3.06 -10.97
N LYS A 170 6.32 -3.32 -12.04
CA LYS A 170 6.43 -4.54 -12.83
C LYS A 170 7.80 -4.68 -13.47
N GLU A 171 8.36 -3.61 -14.04
CA GLU A 171 9.70 -3.64 -14.62
C GLU A 171 10.78 -3.96 -13.57
N LYS A 172 10.66 -3.39 -12.37
CA LYS A 172 11.57 -3.68 -11.25
C LYS A 172 11.51 -5.16 -10.85
N TRP A 173 10.31 -5.74 -10.78
CA TRP A 173 10.16 -7.18 -10.57
C TRP A 173 10.86 -8.00 -11.67
N GLU A 174 10.67 -7.65 -12.94
CA GLU A 174 11.30 -8.34 -14.07
C GLU A 174 12.83 -8.34 -13.96
N ARG A 175 13.41 -7.20 -13.58
CA ARG A 175 14.86 -7.05 -13.33
C ARG A 175 15.33 -7.78 -12.07
N PHE A 176 14.44 -7.97 -11.10
CA PHE A 176 14.74 -8.64 -9.83
C PHE A 176 14.74 -10.17 -9.94
N LYS A 177 13.88 -10.77 -10.79
CA LYS A 177 13.77 -12.24 -10.95
C LYS A 177 15.12 -12.98 -11.08
N PRO A 178 16.08 -12.55 -11.94
CA PRO A 178 17.37 -13.22 -12.03
C PRO A 178 18.18 -13.15 -10.73
N LYS A 179 18.08 -12.04 -9.98
CA LYS A 179 18.73 -11.89 -8.68
C LYS A 179 18.17 -12.90 -7.68
N LEU A 180 16.84 -13.02 -7.62
CA LEU A 180 16.17 -14.00 -6.77
C LEU A 180 16.60 -15.43 -7.11
N ALA A 181 16.61 -15.80 -8.39
CA ALA A 181 17.06 -17.13 -8.86
C ALA A 181 18.53 -17.41 -8.50
N SER A 182 19.38 -16.39 -8.45
CA SER A 182 20.79 -16.53 -8.06
C SER A 182 21.03 -16.57 -6.55
N SER A 183 20.01 -16.26 -5.73
CA SER A 183 20.14 -16.20 -4.28
C SER A 183 20.51 -17.54 -3.64
N GLU A 184 21.13 -17.50 -2.47
CA GLU A 184 21.42 -18.72 -1.70
C GLU A 184 20.14 -19.48 -1.35
N PHE A 185 19.10 -18.75 -0.91
CA PHE A 185 17.78 -19.32 -0.60
C PHE A 185 17.22 -20.11 -1.79
N TYR A 186 17.15 -19.50 -2.97
CA TYR A 186 16.59 -20.15 -4.15
C TYR A 186 17.37 -21.42 -4.52
N ARG A 187 18.71 -21.33 -4.54
CA ARG A 187 19.58 -22.48 -4.85
C ARG A 187 19.47 -23.61 -3.84
N GLN A 188 19.21 -23.32 -2.56
CA GLN A 188 18.96 -24.35 -1.56
C GLN A 188 17.63 -25.06 -1.83
N VAL A 189 16.56 -24.32 -2.14
CA VAL A 189 15.26 -24.90 -2.49
C VAL A 189 15.36 -25.74 -3.76
N GLU A 190 16.00 -25.22 -4.81
CA GLU A 190 16.14 -25.88 -6.11
C GLU A 190 16.84 -27.25 -6.00
N LYS A 191 17.87 -27.36 -5.15
CA LYS A 191 18.56 -28.62 -4.88
C LYS A 191 17.68 -29.68 -4.24
N ILE A 192 16.72 -29.26 -3.41
CA ILE A 192 15.81 -30.17 -2.69
C ILE A 192 14.60 -30.50 -3.57
N ASN A 193 14.05 -29.49 -4.23
CA ASN A 193 12.86 -29.61 -5.06
C ASN A 193 12.84 -28.48 -6.11
N SER A 194 13.22 -28.81 -7.35
CA SER A 194 13.25 -27.88 -8.48
C SER A 194 11.89 -27.25 -8.77
N LYS A 195 10.81 -28.04 -8.69
CA LYS A 195 9.45 -27.54 -8.90
C LYS A 195 9.05 -26.51 -7.85
N ALA A 196 9.42 -26.73 -6.58
CA ALA A 196 9.16 -25.75 -5.52
C ALA A 196 9.92 -24.44 -5.75
N ALA A 197 11.13 -24.51 -6.31
CA ALA A 197 11.89 -23.31 -6.68
C ALA A 197 11.21 -22.55 -7.84
N GLU A 198 10.78 -23.25 -8.89
CA GLU A 198 10.01 -22.65 -9.98
C GLU A 198 8.71 -21.99 -9.49
N ASP A 199 8.01 -22.65 -8.56
CA ASP A 199 6.79 -22.13 -7.94
C ASP A 199 7.02 -20.84 -7.15
N ILE A 200 8.23 -20.60 -6.61
CA ILE A 200 8.58 -19.31 -5.96
C ILE A 200 8.59 -18.17 -6.97
N ILE A 201 9.24 -18.35 -8.13
CA ILE A 201 9.29 -17.31 -9.17
C ILE A 201 7.91 -17.11 -9.77
N LYS A 202 7.21 -18.20 -10.09
CA LYS A 202 5.88 -18.14 -10.68
C LYS A 202 4.87 -17.52 -9.72
N GLY A 203 4.88 -17.95 -8.46
CA GLY A 203 4.01 -17.44 -7.41
C GLY A 203 4.24 -15.95 -7.14
N GLY A 204 5.51 -15.51 -7.05
CA GLY A 204 5.84 -14.08 -6.99
C GLY A 204 5.38 -13.32 -8.23
N GLY A 205 5.50 -13.92 -9.41
CA GLY A 205 5.08 -13.33 -10.68
C GLY A 205 3.59 -13.02 -10.77
N LEU A 206 2.73 -13.86 -10.17
CA LEU A 206 1.27 -13.66 -10.16
C LEU A 206 0.86 -12.29 -9.63
N GLU A 207 1.59 -11.77 -8.63
CA GLU A 207 1.35 -10.43 -8.08
C GLU A 207 1.54 -9.33 -9.13
N PHE A 208 2.57 -9.46 -9.98
CA PHE A 208 2.98 -8.44 -10.96
C PHE A 208 2.42 -8.66 -12.37
N GLU A 209 1.61 -9.70 -12.57
CA GLU A 209 0.98 -9.98 -13.87
C GLU A 209 0.04 -8.85 -14.29
N SER A 210 -0.74 -8.31 -13.35
CA SER A 210 -1.71 -7.25 -13.57
C SER A 210 -1.78 -6.27 -12.39
N GLU A 211 -2.17 -5.03 -12.67
CA GLU A 211 -2.41 -3.99 -11.66
C GLU A 211 -3.40 -4.47 -10.60
N ALA A 212 -4.47 -5.15 -11.02
CA ALA A 212 -5.50 -5.64 -10.11
C ALA A 212 -4.98 -6.67 -9.11
N ASN A 213 -4.00 -7.50 -9.50
CA ASN A 213 -3.37 -8.45 -8.58
C ASN A 213 -2.46 -7.73 -7.58
N LEU A 214 -1.65 -6.78 -8.05
CA LEU A 214 -0.78 -5.98 -7.20
C LEU A 214 -1.61 -5.16 -6.19
N ARG A 215 -2.68 -4.51 -6.65
CA ARG A 215 -3.60 -3.75 -5.80
C ARG A 215 -4.22 -4.61 -4.71
N LYS A 216 -4.67 -5.84 -5.03
CA LYS A 216 -5.16 -6.80 -4.03
C LYS A 216 -4.11 -7.16 -2.97
N THR A 217 -2.83 -7.12 -3.32
CA THR A 217 -1.75 -7.33 -2.33
C THR A 217 -1.60 -6.13 -1.41
N TYR A 218 -1.69 -4.91 -1.95
CA TYR A 218 -1.68 -3.70 -1.14
C TYR A 218 -2.90 -3.60 -0.22
N ASP A 219 -4.10 -3.94 -0.70
CA ASP A 219 -5.33 -3.99 0.10
C ASP A 219 -5.19 -4.92 1.33
N LYS A 220 -4.32 -5.94 1.26
CA LYS A 220 -4.06 -6.89 2.36
C LYS A 220 -2.90 -6.47 3.27
N SER A 221 -2.05 -5.55 2.84
CA SER A 221 -0.93 -5.08 3.66
C SER A 221 -1.42 -4.12 4.73
N LEU A 222 -0.99 -4.34 5.98
CA LEU A 222 -1.54 -3.64 7.15
C LEU A 222 -1.33 -2.14 7.11
N LEU A 223 -0.19 -1.68 6.57
CA LEU A 223 0.05 -0.25 6.41
C LEU A 223 -1.05 0.39 5.58
N TYR A 224 -1.27 -0.14 4.37
CA TYR A 224 -2.23 0.42 3.43
C TYR A 224 -3.67 0.19 3.91
N HIS A 225 -3.96 -0.95 4.56
CA HIS A 225 -5.27 -1.21 5.14
C HIS A 225 -5.62 -0.27 6.31
N VAL A 226 -4.61 0.26 7.01
CA VAL A 226 -4.78 1.28 8.06
C VAL A 226 -4.91 2.68 7.47
N LEU A 227 -4.08 3.03 6.48
CA LEU A 227 -4.03 4.34 5.85
C LEU A 227 -5.19 4.61 4.88
N PHE A 228 -5.54 3.63 4.05
CA PHE A 228 -6.40 3.76 2.86
C PHE A 228 -7.65 2.90 2.96
N ASN A 229 -8.50 3.23 3.94
CA ASN A 229 -9.80 2.58 4.12
C ASN A 229 -10.83 3.53 4.75
N ASP A 230 -12.10 3.25 4.51
CA ASP A 230 -13.22 4.00 5.07
C ASP A 230 -13.60 3.46 6.46
N TYR A 231 -12.95 3.93 7.51
CA TYR A 231 -13.40 3.70 8.90
C TYR A 231 -14.02 4.92 9.56
N ASP A 232 -14.52 5.88 8.77
CA ASP A 232 -15.22 7.04 9.35
C ASP A 232 -16.57 6.61 9.92
N ALA A 233 -16.65 6.59 11.25
CA ALA A 233 -17.83 6.21 12.00
C ALA A 233 -18.93 7.30 12.01
N HIS A 234 -18.65 8.51 11.54
CA HIS A 234 -19.67 9.56 11.39
C HIS A 234 -20.59 9.30 10.20
N LYS A 235 -20.11 8.55 9.20
CA LYS A 235 -20.88 8.22 8.00
C LYS A 235 -22.04 7.31 8.37
N LYS A 236 -23.27 7.75 8.07
CA LYS A 236 -24.46 6.91 8.20
C LYS A 236 -24.44 5.82 7.13
N ARG A 237 -24.20 4.58 7.55
CA ARG A 237 -24.21 3.42 6.67
C ARG A 237 -25.54 2.68 6.77
N LYS A 238 -26.07 2.23 5.61
CA LYS A 238 -27.30 1.41 5.57
C LYS A 238 -27.03 -0.03 6.01
N LYS A 239 -25.80 -0.51 5.79
CA LYS A 239 -25.33 -1.85 6.15
C LYS A 239 -23.87 -1.74 6.60
N ASN A 240 -23.46 -2.67 7.44
CA ASN A 240 -22.06 -2.83 7.81
C ASN A 240 -21.25 -3.34 6.62
N ASP A 241 -19.97 -2.99 6.59
CA ASP A 241 -19.06 -3.48 5.57
C ASP A 241 -18.71 -4.94 5.83
N ILE A 242 -18.47 -5.71 4.77
CA ILE A 242 -18.03 -7.11 4.88
C ILE A 242 -16.60 -7.20 4.38
N LEU A 243 -15.69 -7.59 5.27
CA LEU A 243 -14.32 -7.93 4.91
C LEU A 243 -14.24 -9.41 4.54
N LYS A 244 -13.67 -9.70 3.37
CA LYS A 244 -13.52 -11.07 2.85
C LYS A 244 -12.05 -11.40 2.61
N PHE A 245 -11.63 -12.56 3.09
CA PHE A 245 -10.27 -13.09 2.86
C PHE A 245 -10.28 -14.61 3.01
N ASN A 246 -9.15 -15.25 2.73
CA ASN A 246 -8.99 -16.68 2.99
C ASN A 246 -8.29 -16.90 4.33
N SER A 247 -8.73 -17.91 5.07
CA SER A 247 -8.09 -18.42 6.28
C SER A 247 -6.59 -18.66 6.08
N GLN A 248 -5.79 -18.33 7.09
CA GLN A 248 -4.36 -18.61 7.13
C GLN A 248 -4.06 -19.98 7.76
N ILE A 249 -4.99 -20.52 8.55
CA ILE A 249 -4.89 -21.86 9.12
C ILE A 249 -5.39 -22.92 8.13
N PHE A 250 -6.46 -22.64 7.37
CA PHE A 250 -7.11 -23.62 6.52
C PHE A 250 -7.01 -23.26 5.05
N VAL A 251 -6.74 -24.26 4.23
CA VAL A 251 -6.52 -24.08 2.79
C VAL A 251 -7.85 -23.79 2.10
N ASN A 252 -7.90 -22.69 1.35
CA ASN A 252 -9.05 -22.26 0.53
C ASN A 252 -10.37 -22.12 1.30
N ILE A 253 -10.31 -21.78 2.59
CA ILE A 253 -11.50 -21.47 3.37
C ILE A 253 -11.76 -19.97 3.31
N PRO A 254 -12.87 -19.51 2.70
CA PRO A 254 -13.26 -18.11 2.75
C PRO A 254 -13.74 -17.75 4.15
N VAL A 255 -13.31 -16.58 4.63
CA VAL A 255 -13.67 -15.99 5.92
C VAL A 255 -14.31 -14.64 5.65
N GLU A 256 -15.47 -14.41 6.26
CA GLU A 256 -16.18 -13.14 6.19
C GLU A 256 -16.33 -12.54 7.59
N LEU A 257 -15.93 -11.28 7.72
CA LEU A 257 -16.12 -10.49 8.94
C LEU A 257 -17.08 -9.33 8.66
N GLU A 258 -18.08 -9.17 9.51
CA GLU A 258 -18.88 -7.95 9.54
C GLU A 258 -18.14 -6.88 10.33
N LEU A 259 -17.84 -5.75 9.70
CA LEU A 259 -17.10 -4.65 10.30
C LEU A 259 -18.03 -3.62 10.94
N GLN A 260 -17.71 -3.26 12.19
CA GLN A 260 -18.40 -2.23 12.94
C GLN A 260 -17.43 -1.12 13.30
N HIS A 261 -17.79 0.11 12.96
CA HIS A 261 -17.00 1.31 13.22
C HIS A 261 -17.62 2.12 14.36
N SER A 262 -16.79 2.59 15.28
CA SER A 262 -17.20 3.35 16.46
C SER A 262 -16.18 4.44 16.77
N ILE A 263 -16.63 5.51 17.42
CA ILE A 263 -15.77 6.54 17.98
C ILE A 263 -15.50 6.15 19.43
N ILE A 264 -14.22 6.00 19.81
CA ILE A 264 -13.82 5.78 21.20
C ILE A 264 -13.81 7.11 21.96
N LYS A 265 -13.18 8.11 21.35
CA LYS A 265 -12.95 9.42 21.94
C LYS A 265 -12.93 10.47 20.83
N GLU A 266 -13.49 11.64 21.10
CA GLU A 266 -13.37 12.81 20.24
C GLU A 266 -13.22 14.05 21.11
N ASP A 267 -12.24 14.89 20.77
CA ASP A 267 -12.04 16.21 21.36
C ASP A 267 -11.85 17.27 20.25
N ASP A 268 -11.41 18.47 20.61
CA ASP A 268 -11.24 19.58 19.67
C ASP A 268 -10.12 19.33 18.65
N TYR A 269 -9.14 18.47 18.99
CA TYR A 269 -7.94 18.24 18.20
C TYR A 269 -7.93 16.87 17.53
N PHE A 270 -8.41 15.84 18.23
CA PHE A 270 -8.29 14.45 17.80
C PHE A 270 -9.61 13.71 17.82
N VAL A 271 -9.71 12.73 16.92
CA VAL A 271 -10.74 11.70 16.96
C VAL A 271 -10.09 10.32 16.92
N GLU A 272 -10.51 9.45 17.84
CA GLU A 272 -10.07 8.06 17.91
C GLU A 272 -11.18 7.13 17.42
N TYR A 273 -10.95 6.49 16.29
CA TYR A 273 -11.84 5.49 15.71
C TYR A 273 -11.43 4.09 16.13
N ARG A 274 -12.43 3.22 16.25
CA ARG A 274 -12.27 1.77 16.43
C ARG A 274 -13.12 1.01 15.43
N THR A 275 -12.48 0.09 14.72
CA THR A 275 -13.12 -0.92 13.89
C THR A 275 -12.99 -2.29 14.56
N VAL A 276 -14.09 -3.01 14.70
CA VAL A 276 -14.11 -4.40 15.17
C VAL A 276 -14.77 -5.28 14.12
N GLY A 277 -14.19 -6.45 13.85
CA GLY A 277 -14.75 -7.44 12.93
C GLY A 277 -15.41 -8.58 13.70
N THR A 278 -16.65 -8.89 13.35
CA THR A 278 -17.38 -10.03 13.90
C THR A 278 -17.41 -11.15 12.88
N LEU A 279 -16.91 -12.34 13.26
CA LEU A 279 -16.89 -13.51 12.39
C LEU A 279 -18.30 -14.01 12.06
N LEU A 280 -18.63 -14.09 10.78
CA LEU A 280 -19.87 -14.68 10.28
C LEU A 280 -19.76 -16.21 10.23
N LYS A 281 -19.89 -16.84 11.41
CA LYS A 281 -19.71 -18.30 11.57
C LYS A 281 -20.66 -19.13 10.71
N ASP A 282 -21.87 -18.64 10.43
CA ASP A 282 -22.86 -19.30 9.58
C ASP A 282 -22.43 -19.42 8.10
N LYS A 283 -21.41 -18.67 7.69
CA LYS A 283 -20.86 -18.71 6.32
C LYS A 283 -19.74 -19.71 6.14
N ILE A 284 -19.35 -20.44 7.19
CA ILE A 284 -18.22 -21.35 7.17
C ILE A 284 -18.71 -22.78 7.39
N ASP A 285 -18.30 -23.68 6.50
CA ASP A 285 -18.56 -25.10 6.64
C ASP A 285 -17.64 -25.70 7.72
N HIS A 286 -18.19 -25.90 8.91
CA HIS A 286 -17.46 -26.47 10.04
C HIS A 286 -16.96 -27.90 9.79
N SER A 287 -17.65 -28.70 8.97
CA SER A 287 -17.20 -30.07 8.68
C SER A 287 -15.87 -30.06 7.91
N VAL A 288 -15.74 -29.14 6.95
CA VAL A 288 -14.51 -29.00 6.17
C VAL A 288 -13.36 -28.47 7.03
N LEU A 289 -13.63 -27.58 7.99
CA LEU A 289 -12.62 -27.13 8.96
C LEU A 289 -12.09 -28.31 9.78
N GLU A 290 -13.00 -29.11 10.33
CA GLU A 290 -12.66 -30.24 11.18
C GLU A 290 -11.90 -31.32 10.38
N ASP A 291 -12.28 -31.60 9.13
CA ASP A 291 -11.58 -32.52 8.25
C ASP A 291 -10.14 -32.07 7.96
N GLN A 292 -9.96 -30.79 7.61
CA GLN A 292 -8.62 -30.23 7.41
C GLN A 292 -7.82 -30.23 8.72
N TYR A 293 -8.47 -29.93 9.84
CA TYR A 293 -7.84 -29.95 11.16
C TYR A 293 -7.32 -31.36 11.50
N ASN A 294 -8.19 -32.36 11.38
CA ASN A 294 -7.87 -33.76 11.66
C ASN A 294 -6.75 -34.29 10.75
N LYS A 295 -6.68 -33.80 9.51
CA LYS A 295 -5.65 -34.19 8.54
C LYS A 295 -4.29 -33.56 8.81
N PHE A 296 -4.25 -32.25 9.04
CA PHE A 296 -2.99 -31.49 9.04
C PHE A 296 -2.45 -31.19 10.44
N TYR A 297 -3.32 -31.00 11.42
CA TYR A 297 -2.96 -30.44 12.72
C TYR A 297 -3.09 -31.45 13.87
N LYS A 298 -4.16 -32.25 13.90
CA LYS A 298 -4.38 -33.27 14.93
C LYS A 298 -3.22 -34.27 15.07
N PRO A 299 -2.51 -34.72 14.02
CA PRO A 299 -1.37 -35.62 14.19
C PRO A 299 -0.19 -34.99 14.96
N ILE A 300 -0.14 -33.66 15.06
CA ILE A 300 0.94 -32.91 15.72
C ILE A 300 0.48 -32.39 17.10
N ILE A 301 -0.76 -31.91 17.19
CA ILE A 301 -1.35 -31.33 18.40
C ILE A 301 -1.96 -32.41 19.30
N GLU A 302 -2.32 -33.55 18.74
CA GLU A 302 -2.95 -34.73 19.38
C GLU A 302 -4.37 -34.50 19.94
N TYR A 303 -4.74 -33.24 20.25
CA TYR A 303 -6.10 -32.86 20.63
C TYR A 303 -7.05 -32.75 19.43
N GLY A 304 -8.34 -32.96 19.70
CA GLY A 304 -9.42 -32.79 18.72
C GLY A 304 -9.70 -31.32 18.40
N PHE A 305 -10.40 -31.09 17.28
CA PHE A 305 -10.89 -29.76 16.92
C PHE A 305 -11.81 -29.20 18.01
N THR A 306 -11.72 -27.90 18.26
CA THR A 306 -12.49 -27.21 19.31
C THR A 306 -13.48 -26.22 18.71
N GLU A 307 -13.01 -25.01 18.41
CA GLU A 307 -13.81 -23.92 17.89
C GLU A 307 -12.92 -23.01 17.04
N TYR A 308 -13.39 -22.66 15.85
CA TYR A 308 -12.73 -21.68 15.00
C TYR A 308 -13.20 -20.26 15.33
N ASN A 309 -12.25 -19.37 15.59
CA ASN A 309 -12.51 -17.97 15.93
C ASN A 309 -11.57 -17.03 15.17
N TYR A 310 -12.04 -15.79 14.98
CA TYR A 310 -11.25 -14.72 14.41
C TYR A 310 -11.49 -13.43 15.22
N ASP A 311 -10.42 -12.82 15.71
CA ASP A 311 -10.42 -11.49 16.35
C ASP A 311 -9.83 -10.48 15.38
N TYR A 312 -10.54 -9.39 15.16
CA TYR A 312 -10.14 -8.33 14.25
C TYR A 312 -10.43 -6.98 14.91
N ARG A 313 -9.38 -6.19 15.16
CA ARG A 313 -9.51 -4.86 15.76
C ARG A 313 -8.51 -3.90 15.15
N ILE A 314 -8.99 -2.72 14.77
CA ILE A 314 -8.14 -1.59 14.37
C ILE A 314 -8.53 -0.37 15.19
N ARG A 315 -7.55 0.36 15.69
CA ARG A 315 -7.72 1.71 16.27
C ARG A 315 -6.88 2.71 15.50
N ARG A 316 -7.43 3.90 15.28
CA ARG A 316 -6.73 5.01 14.62
C ARG A 316 -7.04 6.31 15.35
N MET A 317 -6.01 7.05 15.70
CA MET A 317 -6.13 8.42 16.18
C MET A 317 -5.80 9.37 15.04
N ILE A 318 -6.74 10.25 14.70
CA ILE A 318 -6.65 11.18 13.57
C ILE A 318 -6.66 12.61 14.10
N ASP A 319 -5.74 13.44 13.61
CA ASP A 319 -5.74 14.89 13.82
C ASP A 319 -6.86 15.51 12.98
N LYS A 320 -7.80 16.21 13.61
CA LYS A 320 -9.00 16.76 12.97
C LYS A 320 -8.69 17.91 12.00
N LYS A 321 -7.60 18.64 12.23
CA LYS A 321 -7.20 19.79 11.40
C LYS A 321 -6.59 19.33 10.08
N THR A 322 -5.76 18.30 10.13
CA THR A 322 -4.96 17.83 9.00
C THR A 322 -5.52 16.56 8.36
N GLY A 323 -6.33 15.79 9.08
CA GLY A 323 -6.80 14.47 8.65
C GLY A 323 -5.72 13.39 8.68
N VAL A 324 -4.56 13.67 9.29
CA VAL A 324 -3.43 12.74 9.39
C VAL A 324 -3.64 11.75 10.54
N ILE A 325 -3.28 10.49 10.31
CA ILE A 325 -3.22 9.48 11.38
C ILE A 325 -1.99 9.78 12.25
N VAL A 326 -2.18 10.07 13.52
CA VAL A 326 -1.10 10.33 14.49
C VAL A 326 -0.52 9.00 14.99
N ASN A 327 -1.41 8.05 15.30
CA ASN A 327 -1.06 6.68 15.64
C ASN A 327 -2.18 5.72 15.25
N ALA A 328 -1.83 4.45 15.04
CA ALA A 328 -2.79 3.38 14.85
C ALA A 328 -2.25 2.06 15.40
N SER A 329 -3.18 1.16 15.77
CA SER A 329 -2.86 -0.22 16.12
C SER A 329 -3.84 -1.17 15.44
N ALA A 330 -3.36 -2.33 15.02
CA ALA A 330 -4.18 -3.40 14.46
C ALA A 330 -3.83 -4.74 15.12
N LEU A 331 -4.86 -5.53 15.42
CA LEU A 331 -4.76 -6.89 15.93
C LEU A 331 -5.64 -7.78 15.04
N MET A 332 -5.03 -8.79 14.44
CA MET A 332 -5.71 -9.89 13.78
C MET A 332 -5.27 -11.18 14.46
N LYS A 333 -6.21 -11.99 14.92
CA LYS A 333 -5.93 -13.30 15.50
C LYS A 333 -6.89 -14.31 14.92
N GLU A 334 -6.35 -15.27 14.20
CA GLU A 334 -7.08 -16.46 13.75
C GLU A 334 -6.74 -17.61 14.68
N GLU A 335 -7.73 -18.38 15.12
CA GLU A 335 -7.46 -19.52 16.00
C GLU A 335 -8.41 -20.70 15.83
N VAL A 336 -7.84 -21.89 16.06
CA VAL A 336 -8.59 -23.03 16.60
C VAL A 336 -8.34 -23.00 18.10
N LYS A 337 -9.37 -22.64 18.86
CA LYS A 337 -9.30 -22.30 20.28
C LYS A 337 -8.49 -23.34 21.08
N ASN A 338 -7.56 -22.87 21.90
CA ASN A 338 -6.63 -23.67 22.70
C ASN A 338 -5.58 -24.50 21.92
N ASN A 339 -5.70 -24.65 20.59
CA ASN A 339 -4.89 -25.60 19.83
C ASN A 339 -3.89 -24.90 18.91
N TYR A 340 -4.34 -23.91 18.14
CA TYR A 340 -3.52 -23.24 17.13
C TYR A 340 -3.92 -21.78 17.02
N GLN A 341 -2.95 -20.87 17.07
CA GLN A 341 -3.19 -19.44 16.94
C GLN A 341 -2.21 -18.83 15.94
N PHE A 342 -2.74 -18.03 15.02
CA PHE A 342 -1.98 -17.13 14.18
C PHE A 342 -2.32 -15.69 14.58
N ILE A 343 -1.34 -14.97 15.11
CA ILE A 343 -1.51 -13.63 15.68
C ILE A 343 -0.66 -12.64 14.89
N THR A 344 -1.29 -11.60 14.38
CA THR A 344 -0.65 -10.45 13.76
C THR A 344 -1.00 -9.19 14.55
N GLN A 345 0.03 -8.48 14.99
CA GLN A 345 -0.06 -7.19 15.66
C GLN A 345 0.70 -6.16 14.84
N PHE A 346 0.14 -4.97 14.70
CA PHE A 346 0.76 -3.89 13.95
C PHE A 346 0.53 -2.56 14.66
N ASP A 347 1.59 -1.80 14.83
CA ASP A 347 1.57 -0.45 15.38
C ASP A 347 2.13 0.53 14.36
N LEU A 348 1.50 1.69 14.22
CA LEU A 348 1.90 2.78 13.36
C LEU A 348 2.00 4.06 14.20
N LYS A 349 3.08 4.81 14.03
CA LYS A 349 3.28 6.08 14.71
C LYS A 349 3.82 7.13 13.74
N GLN A 350 3.18 8.29 13.72
CA GLN A 350 3.71 9.48 13.05
C GLN A 350 4.99 9.95 13.76
N ILE A 351 6.00 10.30 12.99
CA ILE A 351 7.24 10.89 13.49
C ILE A 351 7.50 12.24 12.82
N GLU A 352 8.31 13.07 13.47
CA GLU A 352 8.72 14.37 12.95
C GLU A 352 9.62 14.21 11.71
N TYR A 353 9.57 15.23 10.84
CA TYR A 353 10.35 15.25 9.60
C TYR A 353 11.84 15.45 9.81
#